data_AF-A0A4V3WFS5-F1
#
_entry.id   AF-A0A4V3WFS5-F1
#
_cell.length_a   1.000
_cell.length_b   1.000
_cell.length_c   1.000
_cell.angle_alpha   90.00
_cell.angle_beta   90.00
_cell.angle_gamma   90.00
#
_symmetry.space_group_name_H-M   'P 1'
#
loop_
_entity.id
_entity.type
_entity.pdbx_description
1 polymer ?
#
loop_
_entity_poly.entity_id
_entity_poly.type
_entity_poly.pdbx_seq_one_letter_code
_entity_poly.pdbx_strand_id
1 'polypeptide(L)'
;MHTNIGRKSFAALYSTLLLALVYFLLEFSSEDPGVFFIVVMIYAGIGNVIYGIPISFLSDYLTKRAGKYRFILASFIHLLFACLTSLIIGELGPFAVICSLFFLLFDEWQKRRVIEQPLKRKQAILNGLVIAALFSISLVGSMQLINVNEKKTHDYYVIPEGYIGEISVLHNIEHAPQPQKIDGYTVIEINEKGYGITPLPESEGIIENKYFYINKQGKKNEIDESCVNIGPTESTSGDGYEYTRSLFTVTNENCGDDFMIEGDPTLPPGLSLEEILLEEKLAEYKDYMIVPKVQHDD
;
A
#
# COMPACT_ATOMS: atom_id res chain seq x y z
N MET A 1 45.02 11.04 -4.94
CA MET A 1 44.03 10.63 -3.92
C MET A 1 42.69 11.27 -4.26
N HIS A 2 42.04 10.85 -5.35
CA HIS A 2 40.61 11.13 -5.52
C HIS A 2 39.91 10.32 -4.43
N THR A 3 39.44 11.02 -3.40
CA THR A 3 38.89 10.46 -2.18
C THR A 3 37.77 9.48 -2.50
N ASN A 4 37.76 8.32 -1.85
CA ASN A 4 36.74 7.26 -2.03
C ASN A 4 35.30 7.78 -2.03
N ILE A 5 35.05 8.93 -1.38
CA ILE A 5 33.78 9.63 -1.37
C ILE A 5 33.34 10.13 -2.76
N GLY A 6 34.23 10.73 -3.56
CA GLY A 6 33.85 11.32 -4.85
C GLY A 6 33.36 10.26 -5.83
N ARG A 7 34.05 9.11 -5.88
CA ARG A 7 33.62 7.94 -6.66
C ARG A 7 32.22 7.47 -6.27
N LYS A 8 31.96 7.33 -4.96
CA LYS A 8 30.65 6.87 -4.47
C LYS A 8 29.54 7.90 -4.75
N SER A 9 29.85 9.19 -4.66
CA SER A 9 28.92 10.25 -5.06
C SER A 9 28.58 10.20 -6.55
N PHE A 10 29.57 9.94 -7.43
CA PHE A 10 29.31 9.74 -8.85
C PHE A 10 28.51 8.47 -9.13
N ALA A 11 28.78 7.38 -8.42
CA ALA A 11 27.98 6.16 -8.53
C ALA A 11 26.53 6.40 -8.13
N ALA A 12 26.29 7.14 -7.04
CA ALA A 12 24.96 7.56 -6.62
C ALA A 12 24.25 8.39 -7.69
N LEU A 13 24.94 9.38 -8.26
CA LEU A 13 24.40 10.24 -9.32
C LEU A 13 24.03 9.44 -10.57
N TYR A 14 24.94 8.59 -11.07
CA TYR A 14 24.67 7.79 -12.27
C TYR A 14 23.57 6.76 -12.06
N SER A 15 23.54 6.09 -10.89
CA SER A 15 22.47 5.16 -10.53
C SER A 15 21.11 5.86 -10.53
N THR A 16 21.04 7.03 -9.89
CA THR A 16 19.82 7.85 -9.79
C THR A 16 19.32 8.31 -11.17
N LEU A 17 20.21 8.89 -11.98
CA LEU A 17 19.85 9.39 -13.31
C LEU A 17 19.46 8.26 -14.26
N LEU A 18 20.16 7.12 -14.21
CA LEU A 18 19.81 5.96 -15.02
C LEU A 18 18.43 5.42 -14.65
N LEU A 19 18.14 5.30 -13.36
CA LEU A 19 16.85 4.79 -12.91
C LEU A 19 15.71 5.74 -13.32
N ALA A 20 15.87 7.04 -13.08
CA ALA A 20 14.90 8.04 -13.50
C ALA A 20 14.67 8.01 -15.02
N LEU A 21 15.74 7.87 -15.81
CA LEU A 21 15.64 7.77 -17.26
C LEU A 21 14.91 6.48 -17.71
N VAL A 22 15.21 5.33 -17.09
CA VAL A 22 14.52 4.07 -17.41
C VAL A 22 13.03 4.20 -17.15
N TYR A 23 12.63 4.73 -15.98
CA TYR A 23 11.21 4.92 -15.66
C TYR A 23 10.54 5.95 -16.57
N PHE A 24 11.22 7.05 -16.90
CA PHE A 24 10.70 8.02 -17.86
C PHE A 24 10.44 7.40 -19.24
N LEU A 25 11.31 6.49 -19.70
CA LEU A 25 11.11 5.79 -20.98
C LEU A 25 9.96 4.79 -20.92
N LEU A 26 9.73 4.13 -19.77
CA LEU A 26 8.60 3.22 -19.56
C LEU A 26 7.27 3.98 -19.51
N GLU A 27 7.25 5.12 -18.82
CA GLU A 27 6.05 5.93 -18.61
C GLU A 27 5.92 7.08 -19.63
N PHE A 28 6.64 7.03 -20.75
CA PHE A 28 6.70 8.14 -21.70
C PHE A 28 5.33 8.51 -22.29
N SER A 29 4.39 7.55 -22.33
CA SER A 29 3.01 7.75 -22.80
C SER A 29 2.02 8.14 -21.71
N SER A 30 2.46 8.33 -20.47
CA SER A 30 1.61 8.80 -19.36
C SER A 30 1.22 10.28 -19.54
N GLU A 31 0.24 10.75 -18.77
CA GLU A 31 -0.23 12.14 -18.85
C GLU A 31 0.85 13.16 -18.44
N ASP A 32 1.73 12.79 -17.50
CA ASP A 32 2.83 13.65 -17.03
C ASP A 32 4.13 12.86 -16.74
N PRO A 33 4.86 12.43 -17.78
CA PRO A 33 6.11 11.68 -17.61
C PRO A 33 7.20 12.52 -16.93
N GLY A 34 7.12 13.84 -17.03
CA GLY A 34 8.08 14.76 -16.41
C GLY A 34 7.99 14.74 -14.88
N VAL A 35 6.78 14.75 -14.33
CA VAL A 35 6.58 14.60 -12.89
C VAL A 35 7.08 13.25 -12.40
N PHE A 36 6.75 12.15 -13.09
CA PHE A 36 7.26 10.82 -12.73
C PHE A 36 8.79 10.76 -12.73
N PHE A 37 9.46 11.35 -13.72
CA PHE A 37 10.92 11.44 -13.75
C PHE A 37 11.48 12.15 -12.51
N ILE A 38 10.91 13.30 -12.13
CA ILE A 38 11.36 14.08 -10.98
C ILE A 38 11.16 13.28 -9.69
N VAL A 39 10.00 12.65 -9.52
CA VAL A 39 9.68 11.82 -8.36
C VAL A 39 10.68 10.67 -8.22
N VAL A 40 10.87 9.87 -9.28
CA VAL A 40 11.83 8.74 -9.26
C VAL A 40 13.24 9.24 -9.00
N MET A 41 13.65 10.36 -9.61
CA MET A 41 14.97 10.95 -9.39
C MET A 41 15.19 11.36 -7.92
N ILE A 42 14.18 11.95 -7.26
CA ILE A 42 14.27 12.33 -5.84
C ILE A 42 14.37 11.09 -4.95
N TYR A 43 13.46 10.12 -5.10
CA TYR A 43 13.44 8.90 -4.28
C TYR A 43 14.72 8.07 -4.46
N ALA A 44 15.13 7.85 -5.71
CA ALA A 44 16.37 7.13 -6.02
C ALA A 44 17.60 7.90 -5.53
N GLY A 45 17.58 9.23 -5.62
CA GLY A 45 18.65 10.09 -5.11
C GLY A 45 18.83 9.95 -3.60
N ILE A 46 17.73 10.07 -2.85
CA ILE A 46 17.71 9.88 -1.40
C ILE A 46 18.21 8.48 -1.04
N GLY A 47 17.65 7.43 -1.67
CA GLY A 47 18.06 6.05 -1.43
C GLY A 47 19.55 5.81 -1.73
N ASN A 48 20.06 6.27 -2.87
CA ASN A 48 21.45 6.07 -3.24
C ASN A 48 22.43 6.85 -2.35
N VAL A 49 22.06 8.06 -1.90
CA VAL A 49 22.92 8.88 -1.03
C VAL A 49 22.88 8.41 0.42
N ILE A 50 21.69 8.22 0.99
CA ILE A 50 21.50 7.87 2.40
C ILE A 50 21.83 6.40 2.66
N TYR A 51 21.44 5.49 1.76
CA TYR A 51 21.69 4.05 1.92
C TYR A 51 22.84 3.55 1.06
N GLY A 52 22.84 3.87 -0.24
CA GLY A 52 23.82 3.32 -1.19
C GLY A 52 25.28 3.62 -0.82
N ILE A 53 25.59 4.88 -0.46
CA ILE A 53 26.96 5.30 -0.10
C ILE A 53 27.45 4.59 1.18
N PRO A 54 26.73 4.60 2.31
CA PRO A 54 27.16 3.86 3.51
C PRO A 54 27.35 2.36 3.28
N ILE A 55 26.40 1.70 2.60
CA ILE A 55 26.49 0.27 2.28
C ILE A 55 27.74 -0.01 1.44
N SER A 56 28.03 0.86 0.48
CA SER A 56 29.20 0.70 -0.37
C SER A 56 30.52 0.91 0.40
N PHE A 57 30.58 1.79 1.40
CA PHE A 57 31.74 1.88 2.29
C PHE A 57 31.91 0.63 3.16
N LEU A 58 30.82 0.13 3.74
CA LEU A 58 30.81 -1.10 4.51
C LEU A 58 31.25 -2.30 3.65
N SER A 59 30.76 -2.39 2.43
CA SER A 59 31.15 -3.40 1.43
C SER A 59 32.64 -3.33 1.12
N ASP A 60 33.19 -2.13 0.87
CA ASP A 60 34.63 -1.96 0.66
C ASP A 60 35.47 -2.39 1.88
N TYR A 61 35.01 -2.08 3.09
CA TYR A 61 35.67 -2.46 4.34
C TYR A 61 35.69 -3.99 4.53
N LEU A 62 34.53 -4.63 4.42
CA LEU A 62 34.38 -6.09 4.62
C LEU A 62 35.07 -6.90 3.52
N THR A 63 35.11 -6.40 2.29
CA THR A 63 35.67 -7.13 1.15
C THR A 63 37.16 -6.86 0.89
N LYS A 64 37.81 -6.00 1.68
CA LYS A 64 39.21 -5.55 1.45
C LYS A 64 40.22 -6.69 1.28
N ARG A 65 40.02 -7.83 1.94
CA ARG A 65 40.92 -9.01 1.91
C ARG A 65 40.40 -10.17 1.05
N ALA A 66 39.29 -9.99 0.35
CA ALA A 66 38.59 -11.08 -0.36
C ALA A 66 39.21 -11.46 -1.73
N GLY A 67 40.24 -10.72 -2.18
CA GLY A 67 40.98 -11.01 -3.42
C GLY A 67 40.06 -11.21 -4.64
N LYS A 68 40.16 -12.38 -5.27
CA LYS A 68 39.37 -12.74 -6.47
C LYS A 68 37.85 -12.84 -6.24
N TYR A 69 37.40 -13.02 -5.00
CA TYR A 69 35.98 -13.12 -4.65
C TYR A 69 35.35 -11.80 -4.21
N ARG A 70 36.13 -10.71 -4.17
CA ARG A 70 35.71 -9.39 -3.68
C ARG A 70 34.41 -8.90 -4.31
N PHE A 71 34.29 -9.03 -5.64
CA PHE A 71 33.12 -8.53 -6.37
C PHE A 71 31.84 -9.28 -5.98
N ILE A 72 31.89 -10.62 -5.91
CA ILE A 72 30.74 -11.43 -5.49
C ILE A 72 30.35 -11.13 -4.05
N LEU A 73 31.33 -11.03 -3.14
CA LEU A 73 31.05 -10.70 -1.74
C LEU A 73 30.43 -9.30 -1.60
N ALA A 74 30.89 -8.32 -2.40
CA ALA A 74 30.28 -7.00 -2.45
C ALA A 74 28.83 -7.05 -2.94
N SER A 75 28.54 -7.89 -3.95
CA SER A 75 27.16 -8.10 -4.43
C SER A 75 26.25 -8.65 -3.35
N PHE A 76 26.72 -9.63 -2.56
CA PHE A 76 25.94 -10.18 -1.45
C PHE A 76 25.64 -9.14 -0.38
N ILE A 77 26.60 -8.27 -0.05
CA ILE A 77 26.38 -7.18 0.93
C ILE A 77 25.32 -6.21 0.41
N HIS A 78 25.45 -5.75 -0.83
CA HIS A 78 24.47 -4.86 -1.46
C HIS A 78 23.07 -5.48 -1.54
N LEU A 79 22.99 -6.76 -1.88
CA LEU A 79 21.72 -7.49 -1.98
C LEU A 79 21.08 -7.69 -0.60
N LEU A 80 21.87 -8.06 0.42
CA LEU A 80 21.38 -8.22 1.79
C LEU A 80 20.71 -6.94 2.30
N PHE A 81 21.37 -5.79 2.15
CA PHE A 81 20.81 -4.52 2.57
C PHE A 81 19.64 -4.06 1.69
N ALA A 82 19.62 -4.45 0.41
CA ALA A 82 18.45 -4.23 -0.44
C ALA A 82 17.24 -5.01 0.11
N CYS A 83 17.39 -6.31 0.38
CA CYS A 83 16.33 -7.14 0.97
C CYS A 83 15.85 -6.60 2.31
N LEU A 84 16.77 -6.20 3.21
CA LEU A 84 16.40 -5.59 4.49
C LEU A 84 15.60 -4.31 4.29
N THR A 85 16.02 -3.45 3.35
CA THR A 85 15.27 -2.24 3.00
C THR A 85 13.90 -2.60 2.43
N SER A 86 13.80 -3.60 1.55
CA SER A 86 12.53 -4.05 0.96
C SER A 86 11.51 -4.51 2.00
N LEU A 87 11.95 -5.09 3.12
CA LEU A 87 11.07 -5.45 4.23
C LEU A 87 10.51 -4.22 4.98
N ILE A 88 11.23 -3.09 4.95
CA ILE A 88 10.85 -1.86 5.65
C ILE A 88 9.93 -1.00 4.78
N ILE A 89 10.22 -0.89 3.48
CA ILE A 89 9.51 0.02 2.56
C ILE A 89 8.34 -0.64 1.81
N GLY A 90 8.04 -1.91 2.11
CA GLY A 90 6.87 -2.63 1.60
C GLY A 90 6.82 -2.65 0.07
N GLU A 91 5.78 -2.02 -0.50
CA GLU A 91 5.51 -1.94 -1.93
C GLU A 91 6.66 -1.36 -2.76
N LEU A 92 7.48 -0.50 -2.16
CA LEU A 92 8.67 0.06 -2.82
C LEU A 92 9.86 -0.91 -2.81
N GLY A 93 9.71 -2.13 -2.28
CA GLY A 93 10.74 -3.13 -2.14
C GLY A 93 11.49 -3.47 -3.43
N PRO A 94 10.82 -3.65 -4.58
CA PRO A 94 11.48 -3.84 -5.88
C PRO A 94 12.42 -2.69 -6.25
N PHE A 95 12.05 -1.44 -5.91
CA PHE A 95 12.89 -0.27 -6.18
C PHE A 95 14.22 -0.32 -5.41
N ALA A 96 14.22 -0.79 -4.16
CA ALA A 96 15.45 -0.94 -3.38
C ALA A 96 16.42 -1.96 -4.01
N VAL A 97 15.90 -3.07 -4.55
CA VAL A 97 16.70 -4.09 -5.25
C VAL A 97 17.34 -3.51 -6.51
N ILE A 98 16.58 -2.78 -7.32
CA ILE A 98 17.07 -2.15 -8.56
C ILE A 98 18.10 -1.06 -8.26
N CYS A 99 17.83 -0.17 -7.29
CA CYS A 99 18.78 0.85 -6.85
C CYS A 99 20.11 0.23 -6.40
N SER A 100 20.04 -0.84 -5.61
CA SER A 100 21.23 -1.54 -5.13
C SER A 100 22.05 -2.16 -6.27
N LEU A 101 21.38 -2.71 -7.28
CA LEU A 101 22.03 -3.26 -8.48
C LEU A 101 22.78 -2.16 -9.24
N PHE A 102 22.09 -1.07 -9.61
CA PHE A 102 22.72 0.00 -10.40
C PHE A 102 23.83 0.69 -9.63
N PHE A 103 23.64 0.95 -8.34
CA PHE A 103 24.68 1.52 -7.50
C PHE A 103 25.93 0.62 -7.50
N LEU A 104 25.75 -0.68 -7.22
CA LEU A 104 26.85 -1.66 -7.21
C LEU A 104 27.59 -1.68 -8.55
N LEU A 105 26.87 -1.72 -9.67
CA LEU A 105 27.46 -1.77 -11.01
C LEU A 105 28.28 -0.52 -11.31
N PHE A 106 27.74 0.67 -11.02
CA PHE A 106 28.48 1.93 -11.23
C PHE A 106 29.67 2.08 -10.29
N ASP A 107 29.52 1.74 -9.01
CA ASP A 107 30.59 1.83 -8.02
C ASP A 107 31.78 0.93 -8.41
N GLU A 108 31.47 -0.31 -8.83
CA GLU A 108 32.45 -1.30 -9.27
C GLU A 108 33.08 -0.96 -10.63
N TRP A 109 32.29 -0.41 -11.56
CA TRP A 109 32.81 0.07 -12.85
C TRP A 109 33.83 1.19 -12.67
N GLN A 110 33.52 2.19 -11.83
CA GLN A 110 34.45 3.27 -11.54
C GLN A 110 35.69 2.77 -10.79
N LYS A 111 35.51 1.82 -9.86
CA LYS A 111 36.63 1.23 -9.11
C LYS A 111 37.62 0.50 -10.02
N ARG A 112 37.13 -0.22 -11.03
CA ARG A 112 37.97 -0.90 -12.03
C ARG A 112 38.74 0.05 -12.94
N ARG A 113 38.23 1.25 -13.19
CA ARG A 113 38.98 2.28 -13.95
C ARG A 113 40.18 2.82 -13.17
N VAL A 114 40.10 2.79 -11.84
CA VAL A 114 41.16 3.29 -10.94
C VAL A 114 42.14 2.18 -10.54
N ILE A 115 41.65 0.95 -10.35
CA ILE A 115 42.46 -0.21 -9.98
C ILE A 115 42.69 -1.03 -11.26
N GLU A 116 43.88 -0.93 -11.84
CA GLU A 116 44.34 -1.67 -13.04
C GLU A 116 44.47 -3.19 -12.80
N GLN A 117 43.38 -3.85 -12.39
CA GLN A 117 43.33 -5.30 -12.29
C GLN A 117 42.37 -5.86 -13.34
N PRO A 118 42.87 -6.27 -14.51
CA PRO A 118 42.03 -6.83 -15.55
C PRO A 118 41.50 -8.20 -15.09
N LEU A 119 40.18 -8.28 -14.89
CA LEU A 119 39.49 -9.55 -14.72
C LEU A 119 39.53 -10.33 -16.03
N LYS A 120 39.85 -11.63 -15.96
CA LYS A 120 39.77 -12.51 -17.13
C LYS A 120 38.33 -12.51 -17.65
N ARG A 121 38.13 -12.37 -18.97
CA ARG A 121 36.81 -12.28 -19.61
C ARG A 121 35.83 -13.37 -19.15
N LYS A 122 36.31 -14.62 -19.00
CA LYS A 122 35.52 -15.76 -18.49
C LYS A 122 34.99 -15.53 -17.07
N GLN A 123 35.81 -14.98 -16.17
CA GLN A 123 35.41 -14.67 -14.79
C GLN A 123 34.43 -13.49 -14.73
N ALA A 124 34.60 -12.49 -15.59
CA ALA A 124 33.66 -11.38 -15.68
C ALA A 124 32.26 -11.84 -16.12
N ILE A 125 32.19 -12.72 -17.13
CA ILE A 125 30.93 -13.31 -17.60
C ILE A 125 30.28 -14.16 -16.50
N LEU A 126 31.04 -15.06 -15.87
CA LEU A 126 30.53 -15.92 -14.81
C LEU A 126 29.97 -15.09 -13.63
N ASN A 127 30.73 -14.09 -13.18
CA ASN A 127 30.27 -13.22 -12.10
C ASN A 127 29.02 -12.41 -12.51
N GLY A 128 28.95 -11.96 -13.76
CA GLY A 128 27.78 -11.27 -14.29
C GLY A 128 26.53 -12.14 -14.26
N LEU A 129 26.64 -13.41 -14.68
CA LEU A 129 25.53 -14.37 -14.64
C LEU A 129 25.07 -14.65 -13.21
N VAL A 130 26.00 -14.83 -12.27
CA VAL A 130 25.68 -15.05 -10.85
C VAL A 130 24.93 -13.85 -10.27
N ILE A 131 25.39 -12.63 -10.55
CA ILE A 131 24.73 -11.41 -10.07
C ILE A 131 23.36 -11.25 -10.69
N ALA A 132 23.24 -11.46 -12.00
CA ALA A 132 21.96 -11.40 -12.69
C ALA A 132 20.97 -12.38 -12.05
N ALA A 133 21.36 -13.64 -11.84
CA ALA A 133 20.51 -14.64 -11.19
C ALA A 133 20.11 -14.22 -9.77
N LEU A 134 21.06 -13.78 -8.93
CA LEU A 134 20.79 -13.39 -7.55
C LEU A 134 19.84 -12.18 -7.46
N PHE A 135 20.07 -11.14 -8.26
CA PHE A 135 19.22 -9.95 -8.27
C PHE A 135 17.85 -10.23 -8.90
N SER A 136 17.74 -11.09 -9.91
CA SER A 136 16.45 -11.53 -10.44
C SER A 136 15.64 -12.30 -9.39
N ILE A 137 16.26 -13.24 -8.67
CA ILE A 137 15.59 -13.97 -7.57
C ILE A 137 15.14 -12.99 -6.49
N SER A 138 15.99 -12.05 -6.09
CA SER A 138 15.64 -11.05 -5.09
C SER A 138 14.53 -10.11 -5.55
N LEU A 139 14.50 -9.76 -6.84
CA LEU A 139 13.46 -8.90 -7.40
C LEU A 139 12.11 -9.61 -7.37
N VAL A 140 12.06 -10.86 -7.85
CA VAL A 140 10.84 -11.69 -7.79
C VAL A 140 10.42 -11.90 -6.34
N GLY A 141 11.36 -12.21 -5.44
CA GLY A 141 11.08 -12.36 -4.02
C GLY A 141 10.52 -11.09 -3.39
N SER A 142 11.04 -9.91 -3.75
CA SER A 142 10.52 -8.63 -3.26
C SER A 142 9.11 -8.34 -3.76
N MET A 143 8.76 -8.73 -4.99
CA MET A 143 7.40 -8.60 -5.52
C MET A 143 6.43 -9.54 -4.80
N GLN A 144 6.83 -10.78 -4.52
CA GLN A 144 5.98 -11.74 -3.79
C GLN A 144 5.75 -11.37 -2.33
N LEU A 145 6.70 -10.65 -1.71
CA LEU A 145 6.56 -10.15 -0.34
C LEU A 145 5.47 -9.09 -0.19
N ILE A 146 5.14 -8.36 -1.26
CA ILE A 146 4.03 -7.38 -1.26
C ILE A 146 2.74 -8.12 -0.92
N ASN A 147 2.43 -9.19 -1.66
CA ASN A 147 1.20 -9.96 -1.50
C ASN A 147 1.03 -10.64 -0.14
N VAL A 148 2.13 -10.94 0.57
CA VAL A 148 2.06 -11.61 1.89
C VAL A 148 1.73 -10.63 3.01
N ASN A 149 2.10 -9.37 2.85
CA ASN A 149 1.88 -8.31 3.84
C ASN A 149 0.71 -7.38 3.48
N GLU A 150 -0.04 -7.70 2.43
CA GLU A 150 -1.27 -6.98 2.08
C GLU A 150 -2.26 -7.07 3.24
N LYS A 151 -2.67 -5.90 3.76
CA LYS A 151 -3.80 -5.82 4.68
C LYS A 151 -5.06 -6.24 3.92
N LYS A 152 -6.00 -6.86 4.64
CA LYS A 152 -7.27 -7.33 4.10
C LYS A 152 -8.40 -6.95 5.03
N THR A 153 -9.49 -6.43 4.49
CA THR A 153 -10.70 -6.17 5.27
C THR A 153 -11.35 -7.51 5.64
N HIS A 154 -11.99 -7.56 6.80
CA HIS A 154 -12.67 -8.77 7.27
C HIS A 154 -13.97 -8.37 7.97
N ASP A 155 -14.80 -7.60 7.28
CA ASP A 155 -16.10 -7.18 7.81
C ASP A 155 -17.19 -8.15 7.36
N TYR A 156 -18.07 -8.49 8.28
CA TYR A 156 -19.20 -9.38 8.10
C TYR A 156 -20.48 -8.57 8.28
N TYR A 157 -21.07 -8.14 7.18
CA TYR A 157 -22.27 -7.31 7.19
C TYR A 157 -23.53 -8.17 7.31
N VAL A 158 -24.35 -7.84 8.29
CA VAL A 158 -25.65 -8.47 8.54
C VAL A 158 -26.74 -7.47 8.22
N ILE A 159 -27.47 -7.72 7.14
CA ILE A 159 -28.41 -6.80 6.50
C ILE A 159 -29.83 -7.35 6.67
N PRO A 160 -30.84 -6.56 7.03
CA PRO A 160 -32.22 -7.05 7.12
C PRO A 160 -32.71 -7.63 5.80
N GLU A 161 -33.35 -8.80 5.84
CA GLU A 161 -33.86 -9.47 4.64
C GLU A 161 -34.87 -8.58 3.89
N GLY A 162 -34.61 -8.36 2.60
CA GLY A 162 -35.43 -7.52 1.73
C GLY A 162 -34.98 -6.06 1.65
N TYR A 163 -33.94 -5.65 2.39
CA TYR A 163 -33.33 -4.34 2.21
C TYR A 163 -32.63 -4.26 0.84
N ILE A 164 -32.91 -3.20 0.09
CA ILE A 164 -32.30 -2.90 -1.21
C ILE A 164 -32.03 -1.40 -1.23
N GLY A 165 -30.82 -0.99 -1.62
CA GLY A 165 -30.40 0.40 -1.63
C GLY A 165 -29.02 0.61 -1.03
N GLU A 166 -28.67 1.88 -0.85
CA GLU A 166 -27.40 2.31 -0.26
C GLU A 166 -27.40 2.12 1.26
N ILE A 167 -26.34 1.49 1.76
CA ILE A 167 -26.07 1.24 3.17
C ILE A 167 -24.91 2.13 3.64
N SER A 168 -25.04 2.61 4.87
CA SER A 168 -24.04 3.43 5.54
C SER A 168 -23.48 2.77 6.78
N VAL A 169 -22.18 2.83 7.01
CA VAL A 169 -21.58 2.37 8.26
C VAL A 169 -20.76 3.49 8.89
N LEU A 170 -21.14 3.88 10.10
CA LEU A 170 -20.46 4.92 10.85
C LEU A 170 -19.43 4.30 11.80
N HIS A 171 -18.18 4.72 11.66
CA HIS A 171 -17.04 4.22 12.40
C HIS A 171 -16.67 5.14 13.58
N ASN A 172 -15.85 4.62 14.50
CA ASN A 172 -15.36 5.35 15.69
C ASN A 172 -16.47 5.90 16.60
N ILE A 173 -17.60 5.20 16.71
CA ILE A 173 -18.71 5.60 17.58
C ILE A 173 -18.57 4.93 18.95
N GLU A 174 -18.11 5.67 19.97
CA GLU A 174 -17.75 5.11 21.28
C GLU A 174 -18.86 4.32 21.97
N HIS A 175 -20.10 4.78 21.87
CA HIS A 175 -21.26 4.15 22.51
C HIS A 175 -21.89 3.05 21.65
N ALA A 176 -21.35 2.77 20.46
CA ALA A 176 -21.85 1.72 19.59
C ALA A 176 -21.64 0.32 20.23
N PRO A 177 -22.52 -0.65 19.93
CA PRO A 177 -22.34 -2.01 20.40
C PRO A 177 -20.98 -2.59 19.97
N GLN A 178 -20.30 -3.27 20.90
CA GLN A 178 -19.04 -3.94 20.58
C GLN A 178 -19.31 -5.10 19.61
N PRO A 179 -18.67 -5.11 18.43
CA PRO A 179 -18.97 -6.11 17.41
C PRO A 179 -18.46 -7.48 17.84
N GLN A 180 -19.26 -8.51 17.53
CA GLN A 180 -18.83 -9.90 17.71
C GLN A 180 -17.84 -10.28 16.60
N LYS A 181 -17.07 -11.34 16.83
CA LYS A 181 -16.23 -11.95 15.80
C LYS A 181 -16.70 -13.33 15.41
N ILE A 182 -16.82 -13.59 14.11
CA ILE A 182 -17.15 -14.90 13.55
C ILE A 182 -16.05 -15.28 12.57
N ASP A 183 -15.34 -16.39 12.84
CA ASP A 183 -14.26 -16.89 11.98
C ASP A 183 -13.20 -15.84 11.60
N GLY A 184 -12.89 -14.92 12.52
CA GLY A 184 -11.93 -13.83 12.33
C GLY A 184 -12.54 -12.55 11.74
N TYR A 185 -13.79 -12.59 11.26
CA TYR A 185 -14.50 -11.42 10.75
C TYR A 185 -15.16 -10.61 11.86
N THR A 186 -15.16 -9.29 11.73
CA THR A 186 -15.89 -8.35 12.58
C THR A 186 -17.33 -8.24 12.08
N VAL A 187 -18.30 -8.55 12.93
CA VAL A 187 -19.72 -8.48 12.58
C VAL A 187 -20.22 -7.05 12.70
N ILE A 188 -20.72 -6.49 11.60
CA ILE A 188 -21.37 -5.18 11.53
C ILE A 188 -22.85 -5.40 11.25
N GLU A 189 -23.70 -4.99 12.18
CA GLU A 189 -25.16 -5.11 12.05
C GLU A 189 -25.73 -3.85 11.40
N ILE A 190 -26.52 -4.04 10.36
CA ILE A 190 -27.25 -2.97 9.66
C ILE A 190 -28.70 -3.01 10.14
N ASN A 191 -29.24 -1.84 10.48
CA ASN A 191 -30.62 -1.71 10.92
C ASN A 191 -31.61 -1.62 9.74
N GLU A 192 -32.90 -1.63 10.06
CA GLU A 192 -34.00 -1.55 9.08
C GLU A 192 -34.01 -0.25 8.25
N LYS A 193 -33.27 0.78 8.67
CA LYS A 193 -33.12 2.04 7.95
C LYS A 193 -31.90 2.06 7.01
N GLY A 194 -31.12 0.97 6.97
CA GLY A 194 -29.98 0.86 6.08
C GLY A 194 -28.68 1.45 6.61
N TYR A 195 -28.51 1.56 7.92
CA TYR A 195 -27.20 1.94 8.47
C TYR A 195 -26.78 1.10 9.67
N GLY A 196 -25.48 1.06 9.90
CA GLY A 196 -24.86 0.47 11.09
C GLY A 196 -23.91 1.48 11.76
N ILE A 197 -23.60 1.24 13.03
CA ILE A 197 -22.59 1.99 13.80
C ILE A 197 -21.63 1.01 14.45
N THR A 198 -20.35 1.39 14.55
CA THR A 198 -19.30 0.57 15.17
C THR A 198 -18.30 1.43 15.93
N PRO A 199 -17.77 0.95 17.08
CA PRO A 199 -16.70 1.64 17.80
C PRO A 199 -15.34 1.49 17.12
N LEU A 200 -15.23 0.63 16.11
CA LEU A 200 -13.97 0.36 15.42
C LEU A 200 -13.74 1.36 14.28
N PRO A 201 -12.47 1.65 13.94
CA PRO A 201 -12.14 2.39 12.74
C PRO A 201 -12.52 1.58 11.50
N GLU A 202 -12.51 2.24 10.35
CA GLU A 202 -12.68 1.58 9.06
C GLU A 202 -11.57 0.54 8.83
N SER A 203 -11.95 -0.61 8.28
CA SER A 203 -11.02 -1.67 7.88
C SER A 203 -10.21 -1.26 6.65
N GLU A 204 -8.89 -1.32 6.73
CA GLU A 204 -7.99 -1.02 5.60
C GLU A 204 -7.55 -2.29 4.85
N GLY A 205 -7.35 -2.15 3.54
CA GLY A 205 -6.67 -3.15 2.70
C GLY A 205 -7.51 -3.67 1.55
N ILE A 206 -7.16 -4.85 1.05
CA ILE A 206 -7.91 -5.57 0.01
C ILE A 206 -9.26 -5.99 0.59
N ILE A 207 -10.34 -5.70 -0.15
CA ILE A 207 -11.70 -5.99 0.28
C ILE A 207 -11.92 -7.51 0.26
N GLU A 208 -12.12 -8.12 1.42
CA GLU A 208 -12.53 -9.53 1.58
C GLU A 208 -13.77 -9.65 2.49
N ASN A 209 -14.64 -8.63 2.44
CA ASN A 209 -15.85 -8.55 3.24
C ASN A 209 -16.89 -9.61 2.82
N LYS A 210 -17.79 -9.95 3.75
CA LYS A 210 -18.92 -10.85 3.47
C LYS A 210 -20.24 -10.19 3.81
N TYR A 211 -21.25 -10.45 2.99
CA TYR A 211 -22.55 -9.80 3.07
C TYR A 211 -23.65 -10.85 3.23
N PHE A 212 -24.56 -10.65 4.18
CA PHE A 212 -25.64 -11.59 4.46
C PHE A 212 -26.95 -10.87 4.71
N TYR A 213 -28.03 -11.36 4.11
CA TYR A 213 -29.38 -11.05 4.57
C TYR A 213 -29.73 -11.88 5.81
N ILE A 214 -30.33 -11.27 6.82
CA ILE A 214 -30.86 -11.94 8.00
C ILE A 214 -32.37 -11.79 8.10
N ASN A 215 -33.07 -12.90 8.28
CA ASN A 215 -34.51 -12.88 8.47
C ASN A 215 -34.89 -12.69 9.95
N LYS A 216 -36.18 -12.47 10.21
CA LYS A 216 -36.71 -12.29 11.58
C LYS A 216 -36.49 -13.49 12.51
N GLN A 217 -36.18 -14.67 11.97
CA GLN A 217 -35.86 -15.87 12.73
C GLN A 217 -34.34 -16.06 12.94
N GLY A 218 -33.51 -15.10 12.48
CA GLY A 218 -32.05 -15.15 12.60
C GLY A 218 -31.35 -16.02 11.56
N LYS A 219 -32.07 -16.54 10.56
CA LYS A 219 -31.46 -17.30 9.46
C LYS A 219 -30.74 -16.32 8.51
N LYS A 220 -29.47 -16.61 8.24
CA LYS A 220 -28.62 -15.84 7.32
C LYS A 220 -28.61 -16.47 5.93
N ASN A 221 -28.74 -15.64 4.89
CA ASN A 221 -28.55 -16.00 3.49
C ASN A 221 -27.43 -15.12 2.93
N GLU A 222 -26.40 -15.73 2.35
CA GLU A 222 -25.26 -15.01 1.77
C GLU A 222 -25.71 -14.22 0.54
N ILE A 223 -25.16 -13.00 0.41
CA ILE A 223 -25.34 -12.12 -0.74
C ILE A 223 -24.11 -12.28 -1.60
N ASP A 224 -24.33 -12.57 -2.89
CA ASP A 224 -23.24 -12.68 -3.85
C ASP A 224 -22.54 -11.33 -4.01
N GLU A 225 -21.21 -11.33 -4.08
CA GLU A 225 -20.40 -10.11 -4.22
C GLU A 225 -20.79 -9.31 -5.46
N SER A 226 -21.24 -9.99 -6.53
CA SER A 226 -21.73 -9.33 -7.75
C SER A 226 -22.99 -8.48 -7.55
N CYS A 227 -23.67 -8.64 -6.41
CA CYS A 227 -24.85 -7.86 -6.01
C CYS A 227 -24.49 -6.70 -5.05
N VAL A 228 -23.19 -6.41 -4.86
CA VAL A 228 -22.70 -5.35 -3.96
C VAL A 228 -21.82 -4.38 -4.73
N ASN A 229 -22.13 -3.10 -4.66
CA ASN A 229 -21.30 -2.02 -5.18
C ASN A 229 -20.65 -1.28 -4.01
N ILE A 230 -19.32 -1.25 -3.97
CA ILE A 230 -18.59 -0.55 -2.92
C ILE A 230 -18.55 0.94 -3.24
N GLY A 231 -19.08 1.75 -2.34
CA GLY A 231 -19.12 3.20 -2.45
C GLY A 231 -17.89 3.86 -1.83
N PRO A 232 -17.87 5.21 -1.81
CA PRO A 232 -16.77 5.95 -1.22
C PRO A 232 -16.82 5.89 0.31
N THR A 233 -15.68 6.21 0.92
CA THR A 233 -15.60 6.54 2.34
C THR A 233 -15.51 8.05 2.51
N GLU A 234 -16.40 8.58 3.34
CA GLU A 234 -16.49 9.98 3.69
C GLU A 234 -15.93 10.17 5.10
N SER A 235 -15.20 11.26 5.33
CA SER A 235 -14.76 11.64 6.68
C SER A 235 -15.07 13.11 6.91
N THR A 236 -15.65 13.41 8.08
CA THR A 236 -15.90 14.77 8.53
C THR A 236 -15.34 14.94 9.93
N SER A 237 -14.66 16.06 10.16
CA SER A 237 -14.05 16.39 11.44
C SER A 237 -14.29 17.86 11.77
N GLY A 238 -14.41 18.14 13.07
CA GLY A 238 -14.61 19.48 13.60
C GLY A 238 -14.12 19.58 15.06
N ASP A 239 -14.44 20.69 15.72
CA ASP A 239 -14.03 20.93 17.11
C ASP A 239 -14.70 19.89 18.05
N GLY A 240 -13.97 18.80 18.33
CA GLY A 240 -14.39 17.76 19.27
C GLY A 240 -15.24 16.63 18.68
N TYR A 241 -15.21 16.41 17.36
CA TYR A 241 -15.79 15.23 16.73
C TYR A 241 -15.03 14.84 15.45
N GLU A 242 -14.94 13.53 15.20
CA GLU A 242 -14.44 12.95 13.96
C GLU A 242 -15.33 11.75 13.60
N TYR A 243 -15.99 11.83 12.44
CA TYR A 243 -16.84 10.75 11.94
C TYR A 243 -16.33 10.27 10.59
N THR A 244 -16.18 8.96 10.47
CA THR A 244 -15.89 8.27 9.21
C THR A 244 -17.10 7.42 8.84
N ARG A 245 -17.58 7.57 7.60
CA ARG A 245 -18.74 6.86 7.05
C ARG A 245 -18.30 6.11 5.81
N SER A 246 -18.46 4.79 5.79
CA SER A 246 -18.30 3.98 4.58
C SER A 246 -19.67 3.72 3.95
N LEU A 247 -19.70 3.64 2.61
CA LEU A 247 -20.90 3.44 1.81
C LEU A 247 -20.77 2.19 0.96
N PHE A 248 -21.86 1.46 0.80
CA PHE A 248 -21.99 0.42 -0.23
C PHE A 248 -23.45 0.21 -0.57
N THR A 249 -23.74 -0.25 -1.78
CA THR A 249 -25.11 -0.44 -2.25
C THR A 249 -25.36 -1.91 -2.53
N VAL A 250 -26.55 -2.39 -2.14
CA VAL A 250 -26.95 -3.77 -2.30
C VAL A 250 -28.16 -3.87 -3.21
N THR A 251 -28.15 -4.83 -4.12
CA THR A 251 -29.27 -5.13 -5.02
C THR A 251 -29.64 -6.61 -4.97
N ASN A 252 -30.83 -6.94 -5.48
CA ASN A 252 -31.25 -8.30 -5.79
C ASN A 252 -31.50 -8.51 -7.30
N GLU A 253 -31.37 -7.44 -8.09
CA GLU A 253 -31.55 -7.41 -9.53
C GLU A 253 -30.28 -6.88 -10.20
N ASN A 254 -30.03 -7.28 -11.45
CA ASN A 254 -28.89 -6.80 -12.25
C ASN A 254 -27.51 -7.00 -11.60
N CYS A 255 -27.35 -8.03 -10.76
CA CYS A 255 -26.05 -8.38 -10.20
C CYS A 255 -25.07 -8.76 -11.32
N GLY A 256 -23.83 -8.27 -11.21
CA GLY A 256 -22.79 -8.49 -12.18
C GLY A 256 -21.69 -7.43 -12.08
N ASP A 257 -20.66 -7.58 -12.92
CA ASP A 257 -19.50 -6.70 -12.96
C ASP A 257 -19.89 -5.23 -13.18
N ASP A 258 -20.87 -4.97 -14.04
CA ASP A 258 -21.36 -3.61 -14.32
C ASP A 258 -21.92 -2.95 -13.05
N PHE A 259 -22.72 -3.66 -12.26
CA PHE A 259 -23.23 -3.14 -10.99
C PHE A 259 -22.11 -2.95 -9.96
N MET A 260 -21.19 -3.91 -9.84
CA MET A 260 -20.06 -3.78 -8.90
C MET A 260 -19.21 -2.54 -9.16
N ILE A 261 -19.05 -2.13 -10.43
CA ILE A 261 -18.20 -1.01 -10.82
C ILE A 261 -18.97 0.32 -10.82
N GLU A 262 -20.17 0.34 -11.42
CA GLU A 262 -20.91 1.58 -11.68
C GLU A 262 -22.05 1.84 -10.68
N GLY A 263 -22.50 0.81 -9.96
CA GLY A 263 -23.68 0.85 -9.12
C GLY A 263 -24.98 0.99 -9.94
N ASP A 264 -26.07 1.34 -9.26
CA ASP A 264 -27.34 1.68 -9.91
C ASP A 264 -27.92 2.96 -9.26
N PRO A 265 -27.93 4.10 -9.97
CA PRO A 265 -28.41 5.37 -9.43
C PRO A 265 -29.93 5.41 -9.23
N THR A 266 -30.67 4.39 -9.68
CA THR A 266 -32.12 4.29 -9.48
C THR A 266 -32.50 3.64 -8.16
N LEU A 267 -31.54 2.99 -7.48
CA LEU A 267 -31.77 2.39 -6.17
C LEU A 267 -32.00 3.46 -5.10
N PRO A 268 -32.76 3.14 -4.04
CA PRO A 268 -33.02 4.09 -2.96
C PRO A 268 -31.72 4.57 -2.30
N PRO A 269 -31.54 5.89 -2.10
CA PRO A 269 -30.42 6.41 -1.33
C PRO A 269 -30.57 6.04 0.15
N GLY A 270 -29.45 5.95 0.85
CA GLY A 270 -29.40 5.76 2.29
C GLY A 270 -29.74 7.05 3.04
N LEU A 271 -29.82 6.95 4.36
CA LEU A 271 -29.90 8.14 5.23
C LEU A 271 -28.64 8.98 5.07
N SER A 272 -28.79 10.30 5.05
CA SER A 272 -27.65 11.21 5.08
C SER A 272 -26.88 11.09 6.40
N LEU A 273 -25.61 11.51 6.40
CA LEU A 273 -24.82 11.52 7.62
C LEU A 273 -25.51 12.31 8.75
N GLU A 274 -26.07 13.49 8.43
CA GLU A 274 -26.77 14.33 9.40
C GLU A 274 -28.00 13.64 9.99
N GLU A 275 -28.75 12.89 9.17
CA GLU A 275 -29.90 12.12 9.63
C GLU A 275 -29.48 11.00 10.58
N ILE A 276 -28.41 10.27 10.25
CA ILE A 276 -27.84 9.23 11.12
C ILE A 276 -27.37 9.83 12.44
N LEU A 277 -26.65 10.96 12.41
CA LEU A 277 -26.17 11.62 13.62
C LEU A 277 -27.33 12.09 14.52
N LEU A 278 -28.44 12.56 13.94
CA LEU A 278 -29.64 12.92 14.70
C LEU A 278 -30.32 11.69 15.33
N GLU A 279 -30.44 10.60 14.59
CA GLU A 279 -31.02 9.34 15.05
C GLU A 279 -30.23 8.75 16.23
N GLU A 280 -28.90 8.76 16.13
CA GLU A 280 -27.98 8.29 17.17
C GLU A 280 -27.73 9.34 18.27
N LYS A 281 -28.43 10.48 18.23
CA LYS A 281 -28.32 11.60 19.18
C LYS A 281 -26.90 12.17 19.31
N LEU A 282 -26.07 11.94 18.30
CA LEU A 282 -24.72 12.49 18.10
C LEU A 282 -24.77 13.91 17.54
N ALA A 283 -25.92 14.37 17.03
CA ALA A 283 -26.18 15.76 16.69
C ALA A 283 -27.49 16.25 17.31
N GLU A 284 -27.68 17.56 17.31
CA GLU A 284 -28.94 18.20 17.69
C GLU A 284 -29.25 19.42 16.82
N TYR A 285 -30.52 19.81 16.80
CA TYR A 285 -30.91 21.07 16.17
C TYR A 285 -30.63 22.24 17.09
N LYS A 286 -29.83 23.20 16.60
CA LYS A 286 -29.56 24.48 17.25
C LYS A 286 -29.73 25.61 16.24
N ASP A 287 -30.65 26.54 16.54
CA ASP A 287 -30.94 27.70 15.67
C ASP A 287 -31.18 27.32 14.19
N TYR A 288 -31.98 26.27 13.96
CA TYR A 288 -32.29 25.72 12.64
C TYR A 288 -31.11 25.08 11.88
N MET A 289 -29.97 24.88 12.54
CA MET A 289 -28.82 24.15 12.02
C MET A 289 -28.64 22.82 12.76
N ILE A 290 -28.12 21.80 12.08
CA ILE A 290 -27.71 20.54 12.69
C ILE A 290 -26.29 20.72 13.20
N VAL A 291 -26.08 20.55 14.51
CA VAL A 291 -24.79 20.74 15.15
C VAL A 291 -24.38 19.42 15.82
N PRO A 292 -23.21 18.85 15.47
CA PRO A 292 -22.67 17.69 16.17
C PRO A 292 -22.43 17.98 17.66
N LYS A 293 -22.68 16.98 18.50
CA LYS A 293 -22.32 17.02 19.91
C LYS A 293 -20.85 16.63 20.05
N VAL A 294 -20.13 17.40 20.84
CA VAL A 294 -18.75 17.10 21.21
C VAL A 294 -18.74 15.74 21.92
N GLN A 295 -17.94 14.80 21.40
CA GLN A 295 -17.59 13.58 22.13
C GLN A 295 -16.65 14.03 23.26
N HIS A 296 -17.16 14.08 24.49
CA HIS A 296 -16.33 14.36 25.65
C HIS A 296 -15.58 13.08 26.03
N ASP A 297 -14.25 13.11 25.95
CA ASP A 297 -13.38 12.15 26.62
C ASP A 297 -13.61 12.26 28.15
N ASP A 298 -14.40 11.36 28.73
CA ASP A 298 -14.50 11.17 30.19
C ASP A 298 -13.37 10.26 30.72
#